data_AF-A0A3A0FLY6-F1
#
_entry.id   AF-A0A3A0FLY6-F1
#
_cell.length_a   1.000
_cell.length_b   1.000
_cell.length_c   1.000
_cell.angle_alpha   90.00
_cell.angle_beta   90.00
_cell.angle_gamma   90.00
#
_symmetry.space_group_name_H-M   'P 1'
#
loop_
_entity.id
_entity.type
_entity.pdbx_description
1 polymer ?
#
loop_
_entity_poly.entity_id
_entity_poly.type
_entity_poly.pdbx_seq_one_letter_code
_entity_poly.pdbx_strand_id
1 'polypeptide(L)'
;MGVFINTPGGTEMLRNPNQPQPLAVAAGASAAGEGAGPAWPGRLRGPARMVALFGGLTGLAAYGPDFGVPAFETYKALLFVHIAAALVTFGSTFAIPVLQPLAARGGVRTLRLALEFAEQLESKVVTPGSFLVIATGVAMIFSGQTGYSESLPLWLIAAMAWALGTGVLAQAVQAPNARKARAILEGVPEGEPFPQELAPIAKRMRIMGQLLAFSTLGIMFLMVWKPGV
;
A
#
# COMPACT_ATOMS: atom_id res chain seq x y z
N MET A 1 -2.12 47.84 -35.25
CA MET A 1 -2.67 49.14 -35.69
C MET A 1 -3.33 49.80 -34.49
N GLY A 2 -2.67 50.75 -33.85
CA GLY A 2 -3.21 51.48 -32.70
C GLY A 2 -3.79 52.82 -33.14
N VAL A 3 -5.03 53.10 -32.73
CA VAL A 3 -5.71 54.38 -32.96
C VAL A 3 -5.23 55.37 -31.91
N PHE A 4 -4.68 56.50 -32.34
CA PHE A 4 -4.27 57.61 -31.47
C PHE A 4 -5.33 58.72 -31.54
N ILE A 5 -5.84 59.16 -30.39
CA ILE A 5 -6.68 60.35 -30.26
C ILE A 5 -5.83 61.41 -29.58
N ASN A 6 -5.70 62.58 -30.21
CA ASN A 6 -4.88 63.68 -29.72
C ASN A 6 -5.75 64.65 -28.89
N THR A 7 -5.52 64.71 -27.58
CA THR A 7 -6.23 65.60 -26.66
C THR A 7 -5.24 66.68 -26.17
N PRO A 8 -5.63 67.98 -26.18
CA PRO A 8 -4.75 69.06 -25.76
C PRO A 8 -4.70 69.12 -24.23
N GLY A 9 -3.83 68.31 -23.63
CA GLY A 9 -3.67 68.26 -22.18
C GLY A 9 -3.08 66.96 -21.68
N GLY A 10 -1.87 66.62 -22.13
CA GLY A 10 -1.09 65.50 -21.59
C GLY A 10 -1.48 64.13 -22.16
N THR A 11 -0.46 63.37 -22.56
CA THR A 11 -0.59 61.97 -22.95
C THR A 11 -0.83 61.10 -21.72
N GLU A 12 -2.08 60.93 -21.30
CA GLU A 12 -2.46 59.85 -20.38
C GLU A 12 -2.61 58.55 -21.15
N MET A 13 -1.66 57.64 -20.92
CA MET A 13 -1.65 56.31 -21.48
C MET A 13 -2.70 55.46 -20.75
N LEU A 14 -3.81 55.14 -21.41
CA LEU A 14 -4.85 54.25 -20.89
C LEU A 14 -4.24 52.89 -20.50
N ARG A 15 -4.14 52.65 -19.19
CA ARG A 15 -3.55 51.45 -18.59
C ARG A 15 -4.50 50.28 -18.83
N ASN A 16 -4.06 49.29 -19.60
CA ASN A 16 -4.81 48.06 -19.87
C ASN A 16 -4.93 47.24 -18.56
N PRO A 17 -6.14 46.99 -18.02
CA PRO A 17 -6.33 46.26 -16.77
C PRO A 17 -5.99 44.76 -16.86
N ASN A 18 -5.74 44.22 -18.06
CA ASN A 18 -5.42 42.81 -18.28
C ASN A 18 -3.92 42.54 -18.57
N GLN A 19 -3.01 43.45 -18.23
CA GLN A 19 -1.58 43.13 -18.29
C GLN A 19 -1.10 42.43 -17.00
N PRO A 20 -0.52 41.22 -17.09
CA PRO A 20 0.11 40.56 -15.95
C PRO A 20 1.32 41.38 -15.48
N GLN A 21 1.38 41.65 -14.19
CA GLN A 21 2.48 42.37 -13.52
C GLN A 21 3.83 41.68 -13.84
N PRO A 22 4.86 42.41 -14.32
CA PRO A 22 6.19 41.85 -14.38
C PRO A 22 6.71 41.62 -12.96
N LEU A 23 7.01 40.36 -12.64
CA LEU A 23 7.65 39.98 -11.38
C LEU A 23 8.95 40.76 -11.22
N ALA A 24 9.04 41.56 -10.16
CA ALA A 24 10.25 42.27 -9.78
C ALA A 24 11.35 41.24 -9.49
N VAL A 25 12.30 41.11 -10.42
CA VAL A 25 13.58 40.43 -10.19
C VAL A 25 14.40 41.32 -9.26
N ALA A 26 14.32 41.03 -7.96
CA ALA A 26 15.21 41.63 -6.97
C ALA A 26 16.62 41.05 -7.16
N ALA A 27 17.46 41.79 -7.88
CA ALA A 27 18.90 41.61 -7.86
C ALA A 27 19.43 42.12 -6.52
N GLY A 28 19.77 41.20 -5.62
CA GLY A 28 20.43 41.46 -4.35
C GLY A 28 21.41 40.34 -4.04
N ALA A 29 22.56 40.34 -4.73
CA ALA A 29 23.71 39.52 -4.39
C ALA A 29 24.72 40.36 -3.62
N SER A 30 25.03 39.99 -2.37
CA SER A 30 26.42 39.78 -1.93
C SER A 30 26.50 39.37 -0.46
N ALA A 31 27.21 38.26 -0.27
CA ALA A 31 28.06 37.88 0.86
C ALA A 31 27.48 37.21 2.13
N ALA A 32 28.16 36.11 2.44
CA ALA A 32 28.39 35.47 3.74
C ALA A 32 27.36 34.43 4.21
N GLY A 33 27.72 33.15 4.01
CA GLY A 33 27.13 32.02 4.72
C GLY A 33 27.23 30.69 3.97
N GLU A 34 28.44 30.14 3.82
CA GLU A 34 28.61 28.70 3.59
C GLU A 34 28.06 27.95 4.81
N GLY A 35 26.78 27.61 4.77
CA GLY A 35 26.09 26.92 5.85
C GLY A 35 25.04 25.99 5.26
N ALA A 36 25.38 24.71 5.19
CA ALA A 36 24.48 23.57 5.08
C ALA A 36 23.31 23.73 4.10
N GLY A 37 23.55 23.43 2.82
CA GLY A 37 22.45 23.08 1.91
C GLY A 37 21.61 21.95 2.53
N PRO A 38 20.28 21.91 2.31
CA PRO A 38 19.46 20.81 2.80
C PRO A 38 20.04 19.52 2.21
N ALA A 39 20.66 18.73 3.08
CA ALA A 39 21.14 17.40 2.76
C ALA A 39 19.91 16.59 2.38
N TRP A 40 19.61 16.53 1.08
CA TRP A 40 18.64 15.58 0.56
C TRP A 40 19.11 14.20 1.01
N PRO A 41 18.39 13.53 1.92
CA PRO A 41 18.84 12.27 2.47
C PRO A 41 18.96 11.31 1.29
N GLY A 42 20.19 10.86 1.08
CA GLY A 42 20.59 10.06 -0.05
C GLY A 42 19.60 8.94 -0.28
N ARG A 43 19.11 8.84 -1.53
CA ARG A 43 18.44 7.71 -2.16
C ARG A 43 18.20 6.56 -1.18
N LEU A 44 17.16 6.68 -0.34
CA LEU A 44 16.83 5.68 0.67
C LEU A 44 16.63 4.34 -0.04
N ARG A 45 17.59 3.43 0.09
CA ARG A 45 17.47 2.06 -0.39
C ARG A 45 16.99 1.22 0.79
N GLY A 46 15.85 0.56 0.62
CA GLY A 46 15.31 -0.41 1.59
C GLY A 46 14.05 0.02 2.36
N PRO A 47 13.76 -0.63 3.52
CA PRO A 47 12.49 -0.52 4.26
C PRO A 47 12.19 0.90 4.77
N ALA A 48 13.18 1.79 4.83
CA ALA A 48 13.02 3.19 5.20
C ALA A 48 12.09 3.98 4.25
N ARG A 49 12.01 3.65 2.95
CA ARG A 49 11.01 4.26 2.05
C ARG A 49 9.58 3.82 2.37
N MET A 50 9.39 2.58 2.83
CA MET A 50 8.07 2.09 3.26
C MET A 50 7.66 2.74 4.57
N VAL A 51 8.58 2.91 5.51
CA VAL A 51 8.32 3.63 6.78
C VAL A 51 8.01 5.11 6.53
N ALA A 52 8.70 5.77 5.59
CA ALA A 52 8.40 7.15 5.20
C ALA A 52 7.02 7.29 4.51
N LEU A 53 6.63 6.32 3.67
CA LEU A 53 5.26 6.24 3.13
C LEU A 53 4.23 6.01 4.25
N PHE A 54 4.57 5.22 5.27
CA PHE A 54 3.73 4.96 6.44
C PHE A 54 3.47 6.24 7.23
N GLY A 55 4.52 7.01 7.55
CA GLY A 55 4.41 8.30 8.24
C GLY A 55 3.71 9.37 7.42
N GLY A 56 3.83 9.34 6.09
CA GLY A 56 3.09 10.23 5.20
C GLY A 56 1.59 9.96 5.19
N LEU A 57 1.17 8.68 5.19
CA LEU A 57 -0.25 8.29 5.18
C LEU A 57 -0.93 8.49 6.54
N THR A 58 -0.27 8.15 7.64
CA THR A 58 -0.78 8.46 9.00
C THR A 58 -0.73 9.94 9.30
N GLY A 59 0.30 10.66 8.81
CA GLY A 59 0.38 12.12 8.87
C GLY A 59 -0.74 12.81 8.09
N LEU A 60 -1.09 12.32 6.90
CA LEU A 60 -2.22 12.86 6.13
C LEU A 60 -3.58 12.60 6.82
N ALA A 61 -3.71 11.47 7.52
CA ALA A 61 -4.91 11.15 8.30
C ALA A 61 -5.04 12.03 9.56
N ALA A 62 -3.93 12.28 10.24
CA ALA A 62 -3.89 13.06 11.49
C ALA A 62 -3.89 14.57 11.25
N TYR A 63 -3.26 15.05 10.18
CA TYR A 63 -3.05 16.48 9.86
C TYR A 63 -3.73 16.93 8.56
N GLY A 64 -4.48 16.05 7.86
CA GLY A 64 -5.25 16.40 6.66
C GLY A 64 -6.17 17.62 6.81
N PRO A 65 -6.84 17.83 7.96
CA PRO A 65 -7.61 19.05 8.23
C PRO A 65 -6.74 20.32 8.23
N ASP A 66 -5.49 20.23 8.69
CA ASP A 66 -4.55 21.36 8.75
C ASP A 66 -4.03 21.77 7.36
N PHE A 67 -4.15 20.87 6.36
CA PHE A 67 -3.90 21.16 4.95
C PHE A 67 -5.13 21.68 4.20
N GLY A 68 -6.23 22.00 4.90
CA GLY A 68 -7.46 22.52 4.29
C GLY A 68 -8.28 21.47 3.53
N VAL A 69 -7.99 20.18 3.72
CA VAL A 69 -8.78 19.09 3.16
C VAL A 69 -9.89 18.74 4.16
N PRO A 70 -11.18 18.76 3.78
CA PRO A 70 -12.25 18.39 4.68
C PRO A 70 -12.01 16.96 5.19
N ALA A 71 -12.17 16.73 6.50
CA ALA A 71 -11.95 15.40 7.11
C ALA A 71 -12.75 14.28 6.42
N PHE A 72 -13.89 14.61 5.78
CA PHE A 72 -14.72 13.70 5.01
C PHE A 72 -14.03 13.19 3.74
N GLU A 73 -13.27 14.04 3.08
CA GLU A 73 -12.47 13.67 1.91
C GLU A 73 -11.24 12.85 2.34
N THR A 74 -10.65 13.14 3.50
CA THR A 74 -9.56 12.33 4.08
C THR A 74 -10.02 10.91 4.43
N TYR A 75 -11.18 10.75 5.07
CA TYR A 75 -11.74 9.43 5.39
C TYR A 75 -11.99 8.61 4.12
N LYS A 76 -12.64 9.20 3.10
CA LYS A 76 -12.88 8.51 1.82
C LYS A 76 -11.59 8.12 1.13
N ALA A 77 -10.57 8.98 1.14
CA ALA A 77 -9.28 8.69 0.55
C ALA A 77 -8.59 7.52 1.27
N LEU A 78 -8.59 7.52 2.61
CA LEU A 78 -8.05 6.40 3.40
C LEU A 78 -8.82 5.10 3.17
N LEU A 79 -10.15 5.17 3.11
CA LEU A 79 -11.01 4.03 2.81
C LEU A 79 -10.72 3.46 1.43
N PHE A 80 -10.57 4.33 0.42
CA PHE A 80 -10.20 3.92 -0.92
C PHE A 80 -8.85 3.21 -0.95
N VAL A 81 -7.81 3.80 -0.32
CA VAL A 81 -6.47 3.18 -0.24
C VAL A 81 -6.52 1.86 0.54
N HIS A 82 -7.29 1.79 1.62
CA HIS A 82 -7.46 0.57 2.41
C HIS A 82 -8.05 -0.57 1.59
N ILE A 83 -9.17 -0.31 0.90
CA ILE A 83 -9.85 -1.29 0.06
C ILE A 83 -8.95 -1.70 -1.12
N ALA A 84 -8.30 -0.74 -1.79
CA ALA A 84 -7.39 -1.02 -2.90
C ALA A 84 -6.21 -1.89 -2.44
N ALA A 85 -5.59 -1.55 -1.31
CA ALA A 85 -4.50 -2.33 -0.73
C ALA A 85 -4.97 -3.74 -0.33
N ALA A 86 -6.17 -3.86 0.26
CA ALA A 86 -6.75 -5.15 0.61
C ALA A 86 -7.00 -6.02 -0.62
N LEU A 87 -7.59 -5.47 -1.68
CA LEU A 87 -7.83 -6.19 -2.94
C LEU A 87 -6.54 -6.70 -3.56
N VAL A 88 -5.50 -5.86 -3.65
CA VAL A 88 -4.22 -6.24 -4.25
C VAL A 88 -3.52 -7.31 -3.40
N THR A 89 -3.48 -7.10 -2.08
CA THR A 89 -2.83 -8.02 -1.13
C THR A 89 -3.53 -9.37 -1.13
N PHE A 90 -4.81 -9.40 -0.79
CA PHE A 90 -5.56 -10.66 -0.68
C PHE A 90 -5.74 -11.33 -2.05
N GLY A 91 -5.98 -10.56 -3.11
CA GLY A 91 -6.11 -11.08 -4.48
C GLY A 91 -4.86 -11.84 -4.93
N SER A 92 -3.67 -11.32 -4.62
CA SER A 92 -2.41 -12.02 -4.90
C SER A 92 -2.26 -13.32 -4.09
N THR A 93 -2.71 -13.34 -2.83
CA THR A 93 -2.74 -14.54 -1.97
C THR A 93 -3.68 -15.62 -2.51
N PHE A 94 -4.79 -15.25 -3.16
CA PHE A 94 -5.69 -16.21 -3.82
C PHE A 94 -5.13 -16.77 -5.13
N ALA A 95 -4.34 -15.98 -5.87
CA ALA A 95 -3.77 -16.40 -7.15
C ALA A 95 -2.73 -17.53 -7.01
N ILE A 96 -1.88 -17.46 -5.98
CA ILE A 96 -0.78 -18.42 -5.75
C ILE A 96 -1.27 -19.89 -5.68
N PRO A 97 -2.24 -20.27 -4.81
CA PRO A 97 -2.69 -21.66 -4.69
C PRO A 97 -3.43 -22.16 -5.93
N VAL A 98 -3.96 -21.26 -6.77
CA VAL A 98 -4.56 -21.63 -8.08
C VAL A 98 -3.47 -21.95 -9.11
N LEU A 99 -2.37 -21.18 -9.10
CA LEU A 99 -1.26 -21.37 -10.03
C LEU A 99 -0.38 -22.58 -9.68
N GLN A 100 -0.22 -22.93 -8.41
CA GLN A 100 0.61 -24.07 -7.98
C GLN A 100 0.26 -25.43 -8.64
N PRO A 101 -1.00 -25.91 -8.66
CA PRO A 101 -1.34 -27.16 -9.32
C PRO A 101 -1.18 -27.11 -10.85
N LEU A 102 -1.38 -25.93 -11.46
CA LEU A 102 -1.13 -25.74 -12.89
C LEU A 102 0.37 -25.83 -13.19
N ALA A 103 1.21 -25.19 -12.37
CA ALA A 103 2.65 -25.24 -12.50
C ALA A 103 3.20 -26.66 -12.27
N ALA A 104 2.64 -27.40 -11.31
CA ALA A 104 3.01 -28.80 -11.05
C ALA A 104 2.75 -29.72 -12.26
N ARG A 105 1.71 -29.45 -13.06
CA ARG A 105 1.44 -30.19 -14.31
C ARG A 105 2.47 -29.90 -15.41
N GLY A 106 3.10 -28.73 -15.37
CA GLY A 106 4.13 -28.30 -16.34
C GLY A 106 5.54 -28.79 -16.02
N GLY A 107 5.71 -29.70 -15.05
CA GLY A 107 7.01 -30.24 -14.65
C GLY A 107 7.80 -29.37 -13.66
N VAL A 108 8.98 -29.87 -13.26
CA VAL A 108 9.83 -29.28 -12.19
C VAL A 108 10.25 -27.84 -12.50
N ARG A 109 10.62 -27.54 -13.76
CA ARG A 109 11.04 -26.21 -14.20
C ARG A 109 9.93 -25.17 -14.06
N THR A 110 8.71 -25.52 -14.46
CA THR A 110 7.54 -24.64 -14.35
C THR A 110 7.15 -24.41 -12.89
N LEU A 111 7.25 -25.45 -12.06
CA LEU A 111 7.01 -25.34 -10.62
C LEU A 111 8.04 -24.43 -9.93
N ARG A 112 9.32 -24.54 -10.28
CA ARG A 112 10.39 -23.68 -9.74
C ARG A 112 10.13 -22.21 -10.07
N LEU A 113 9.81 -21.91 -11.33
CA LEU A 113 9.42 -20.56 -11.75
C LEU A 113 8.21 -20.03 -10.99
N ALA A 114 7.18 -20.87 -10.79
CA ALA A 114 5.99 -20.48 -10.04
C ALA A 114 6.29 -20.19 -8.57
N LEU A 115 7.21 -20.93 -7.94
CA LEU A 115 7.64 -20.68 -6.56
C LEU A 115 8.46 -19.40 -6.43
N GLU A 116 9.38 -19.13 -7.37
CA GLU A 116 10.12 -17.87 -7.42
C GLU A 116 9.19 -16.67 -7.64
N PHE A 117 8.21 -16.81 -8.53
CA PHE A 117 7.19 -15.78 -8.74
C PHE A 117 6.37 -15.53 -7.48
N ALA A 118 5.93 -16.60 -6.80
CA ALA A 118 5.18 -16.49 -5.55
C ALA A 118 5.99 -15.76 -4.46
N GLU A 119 7.29 -16.05 -4.32
CA GLU A 119 8.16 -15.36 -3.36
C GLU A 119 8.36 -13.88 -3.71
N GLN A 120 8.55 -13.55 -4.99
CA GLN A 120 8.66 -12.17 -5.41
C GLN A 120 7.35 -11.40 -5.19
N LEU A 121 6.22 -12.04 -5.45
CA LEU A 121 4.90 -11.47 -5.20
C LEU A 121 4.66 -11.26 -3.70
N GLU A 122 5.06 -12.23 -2.87
CA GLU A 122 4.92 -12.14 -1.42
C GLU A 122 5.78 -11.02 -0.82
N SER A 123 7.05 -10.92 -1.22
CA SER A 123 7.98 -9.90 -0.71
C SER A 123 7.67 -8.49 -1.23
N LYS A 124 7.27 -8.35 -2.51
CA LYS A 124 7.09 -7.04 -3.16
C LYS A 124 5.66 -6.51 -3.11
N VAL A 125 4.66 -7.37 -2.95
CA VAL A 125 3.24 -6.98 -3.01
C VAL A 125 2.52 -7.35 -1.72
N VAL A 126 2.56 -8.61 -1.30
CA VAL A 126 1.76 -9.08 -0.14
C VAL A 126 2.26 -8.43 1.15
N THR A 127 3.57 -8.48 1.42
CA THR A 127 4.16 -7.90 2.62
C THR A 127 3.85 -6.39 2.73
N PRO A 128 4.22 -5.54 1.76
CA PRO A 128 3.92 -4.11 1.87
C PRO A 128 2.43 -3.79 1.82
N GLY A 129 1.65 -4.53 1.04
CA GLY A 129 0.21 -4.36 0.99
C GLY A 129 -0.46 -4.68 2.32
N SER A 130 -0.01 -5.74 3.00
CA SER A 130 -0.48 -6.11 4.36
C SER A 130 -0.19 -4.99 5.37
N PHE A 131 1.02 -4.42 5.32
CA PHE A 131 1.35 -3.25 6.14
C PHE A 131 0.44 -2.06 5.82
N LEU A 132 0.17 -1.78 4.54
CA LEU A 132 -0.67 -0.66 4.12
C LEU A 132 -2.12 -0.83 4.59
N VAL A 133 -2.67 -2.04 4.50
CA VAL A 133 -4.01 -2.38 5.00
C VAL A 133 -4.11 -2.13 6.50
N ILE A 134 -3.13 -2.60 7.28
CA ILE A 134 -3.09 -2.38 8.73
C ILE A 134 -2.97 -0.88 9.03
N ALA A 135 -2.04 -0.18 8.38
CA ALA A 135 -1.81 1.26 8.58
C ALA A 135 -3.07 2.08 8.35
N THR A 136 -3.71 1.85 7.21
CA THR A 136 -4.92 2.58 6.79
C THR A 136 -6.13 2.20 7.63
N GLY A 137 -6.25 0.92 8.04
CA GLY A 137 -7.29 0.48 8.96
C GLY A 137 -7.20 1.19 10.31
N VAL A 138 -6.00 1.26 10.88
CA VAL A 138 -5.73 1.99 12.12
C VAL A 138 -5.98 3.49 11.95
N ALA A 139 -5.48 4.09 10.87
CA ALA A 139 -5.68 5.51 10.58
C ALA A 139 -7.17 5.90 10.47
N MET A 140 -8.00 5.03 9.88
CA MET A 140 -9.45 5.27 9.80
C MET A 140 -10.13 5.25 11.18
N ILE A 141 -9.69 4.40 12.11
CA ILE A 141 -10.22 4.36 13.49
C ILE A 141 -9.94 5.69 14.21
N PHE A 142 -8.75 6.26 14.01
CA PHE A 142 -8.35 7.52 14.66
C PHE A 142 -8.80 8.79 13.93
N SER A 143 -9.35 8.69 12.72
CA SER A 143 -9.79 9.85 11.92
C SER A 143 -11.01 10.61 12.48
N GLY A 144 -11.55 10.21 13.64
CA GLY A 144 -12.60 10.91 14.38
C GLY A 144 -13.99 10.91 13.73
N GLN A 145 -14.09 10.61 12.44
CA GLN A 145 -15.34 10.67 11.66
C GLN A 145 -16.34 9.54 11.95
N THR A 146 -15.85 8.41 12.47
CA THR A 146 -16.66 7.21 12.62
C THR A 146 -17.26 7.05 14.02
N GLY A 147 -16.89 7.90 14.99
CA GLY A 147 -17.26 7.73 16.41
C GLY A 147 -16.65 6.48 17.08
N TYR A 148 -15.89 5.66 16.35
CA TYR A 148 -15.26 4.44 16.86
C TYR A 148 -14.10 4.70 17.82
N SER A 149 -13.60 5.93 17.91
CA SER A 149 -12.58 6.33 18.88
C SER A 149 -13.09 6.31 20.33
N GLU A 150 -14.40 6.48 20.53
CA GLU A 150 -15.03 6.53 21.86
C GLU A 150 -15.66 5.19 22.26
N SER A 151 -16.20 4.44 21.29
CA SER A 151 -16.68 3.07 21.50
C SER A 151 -16.33 2.19 20.31
N LEU A 152 -15.33 1.31 20.49
CA LEU A 152 -15.01 0.28 19.51
C LEU A 152 -16.05 -0.83 19.60
N PRO A 153 -16.91 -1.03 18.59
CA PRO A 153 -17.90 -2.09 18.66
C PRO A 153 -17.20 -3.46 18.68
N LEU A 154 -17.74 -4.39 19.47
CA LEU A 154 -17.17 -5.73 19.66
C LEU A 154 -16.88 -6.46 18.35
N TRP A 155 -17.72 -6.27 17.32
CA TRP A 155 -17.51 -6.88 16.01
C TRP A 155 -16.24 -6.37 15.31
N LEU A 156 -15.88 -5.10 15.50
CA LEU A 156 -14.69 -4.49 14.89
C LEU A 156 -13.43 -5.00 15.58
N ILE A 157 -13.45 -5.14 16.91
CA ILE A 157 -12.37 -5.75 17.69
C ILE A 157 -12.19 -7.22 17.27
N ALA A 158 -13.29 -7.97 17.16
CA ALA A 158 -13.25 -9.37 16.74
C ALA A 158 -12.68 -9.52 15.33
N ALA A 159 -13.10 -8.68 14.38
CA ALA A 159 -12.59 -8.67 13.01
C ALA A 159 -11.09 -8.35 12.96
N MET A 160 -10.64 -7.36 13.74
CA MET A 160 -9.24 -6.95 13.79
C MET A 160 -8.37 -8.02 14.45
N ALA A 161 -8.81 -8.61 15.56
CA ALA A 161 -8.14 -9.73 16.20
C ALA A 161 -8.04 -10.94 15.27
N TRP A 162 -9.10 -11.24 14.52
CA TRP A 162 -9.10 -12.31 13.52
C TRP A 162 -8.11 -11.99 12.38
N ALA A 163 -8.11 -10.77 11.84
CA ALA A 163 -7.19 -10.35 10.80
C ALA A 163 -5.72 -10.45 11.25
N LEU A 164 -5.42 -9.99 12.46
CA LEU A 164 -4.09 -10.11 13.08
C LEU A 164 -3.71 -11.58 13.29
N GLY A 165 -4.61 -12.39 13.85
CA GLY A 165 -4.37 -13.81 14.10
C GLY A 165 -4.09 -14.59 12.82
N THR A 166 -4.87 -14.34 11.77
CA THR A 166 -4.66 -14.96 10.45
C THR A 166 -3.38 -14.48 9.76
N GLY A 167 -3.06 -13.19 9.86
CA GLY A 167 -1.80 -12.65 9.34
C GLY A 167 -0.56 -13.24 10.02
N VAL A 168 -0.59 -13.35 11.36
CA VAL A 168 0.47 -14.00 12.14
C VAL A 168 0.57 -15.49 11.78
N LEU A 169 -0.56 -16.19 11.69
CA LEU A 169 -0.58 -17.60 11.31
C LEU A 169 -0.03 -17.80 9.89
N ALA A 170 -0.39 -16.94 8.94
CA ALA A 170 0.13 -16.98 7.59
C ALA A 170 1.65 -16.82 7.59
N GLN A 171 2.19 -15.79 8.26
CA GLN A 171 3.63 -15.57 8.32
C GLN A 171 4.38 -16.67 9.08
N ALA A 172 3.87 -17.11 10.23
CA ALA A 172 4.52 -18.10 11.07
C ALA A 172 4.49 -19.52 10.48
N VAL A 173 3.47 -19.86 9.69
CA VAL A 173 3.28 -21.23 9.18
C VAL A 173 3.53 -21.34 7.68
N GLN A 174 3.11 -20.38 6.85
CA GLN A 174 3.32 -20.48 5.39
C GLN A 174 4.78 -20.22 5.02
N ALA A 175 5.41 -19.19 5.57
CA ALA A 175 6.79 -18.84 5.22
C ALA A 175 7.80 -20.00 5.45
N PRO A 176 7.82 -20.69 6.61
CA PRO A 176 8.75 -21.81 6.80
C PRO A 176 8.37 -23.03 5.95
N ASN A 177 7.09 -23.29 5.70
CA ASN A 177 6.67 -24.40 4.83
C ASN A 177 7.06 -24.15 3.37
N ALA A 178 6.95 -22.91 2.89
CA ALA A 178 7.40 -22.50 1.57
C ALA A 178 8.93 -22.65 1.41
N ARG A 179 9.69 -22.24 2.43
CA ARG A 179 11.16 -22.43 2.46
C ARG A 179 11.56 -23.90 2.41
N LYS A 180 10.89 -24.76 3.19
CA LYS A 180 11.12 -26.21 3.16
C LYS A 180 10.79 -26.84 1.82
N ALA A 181 9.66 -26.47 1.21
CA ALA A 181 9.28 -26.95 -0.11
C ALA A 181 10.32 -26.58 -1.19
N ARG A 182 10.90 -25.38 -1.10
CA ARG A 182 11.96 -24.94 -2.01
C ARG A 182 13.27 -25.70 -1.79
N ALA A 183 13.71 -25.86 -0.54
CA ALA A 183 14.94 -26.59 -0.24
C ALA A 183 14.90 -28.04 -0.78
N ILE A 184 13.73 -28.69 -0.71
CA ILE A 184 13.54 -30.03 -1.29
C ILE A 184 13.64 -30.00 -2.83
N LEU A 185 13.17 -28.93 -3.48
CA LEU A 185 13.15 -28.79 -4.94
C LEU A 185 14.46 -28.28 -5.56
N GLU A 186 15.35 -27.69 -4.77
CA GLU A 186 16.68 -27.24 -5.24
C GLU A 186 17.58 -28.42 -5.62
N GLY A 187 17.41 -29.58 -4.96
CA GLY A 187 18.20 -30.79 -5.22
C GLY A 187 17.64 -31.72 -6.30
N VAL A 188 16.50 -31.41 -6.93
CA VAL A 188 15.83 -32.30 -7.89
C VAL A 188 16.27 -31.97 -9.33
N PRO A 189 16.90 -32.92 -10.05
CA PRO A 189 17.23 -32.75 -11.46
C PRO A 189 15.99 -32.54 -12.35
N GLU A 190 16.18 -31.87 -13.48
CA GLU A 190 15.09 -31.67 -14.43
C GLU A 190 14.66 -33.00 -15.05
N GLY A 191 13.35 -33.30 -15.04
CA GLY A 191 12.78 -34.52 -15.62
C GLY A 191 12.59 -35.68 -14.65
N GLU A 192 13.10 -35.57 -13.42
CA GLU A 192 12.84 -36.54 -12.35
C GLU A 192 11.40 -36.41 -11.78
N PRO A 193 10.79 -37.52 -11.32
CA PRO A 193 9.52 -37.48 -10.60
C PRO A 193 9.61 -36.59 -9.36
N PHE A 194 8.50 -35.96 -8.98
CA PHE A 194 8.45 -35.15 -7.77
C PHE A 194 8.77 -36.01 -6.52
N PRO A 195 9.64 -35.54 -5.61
CA PRO A 195 9.93 -36.25 -4.37
C PRO A 195 8.65 -36.51 -3.57
N GLN A 196 8.46 -37.73 -3.07
CA GLN A 196 7.29 -38.09 -2.27
C GLN A 196 7.18 -37.25 -0.99
N GLU A 197 8.31 -36.75 -0.48
CA GLU A 197 8.40 -35.85 0.68
C GLU A 197 7.69 -34.50 0.46
N LEU A 198 7.51 -34.07 -0.79
CA LEU A 198 6.84 -32.81 -1.13
C LEU A 198 5.31 -32.91 -1.02
N ALA A 199 4.74 -34.09 -1.25
CA ALA A 199 3.29 -34.32 -1.23
C ALA A 199 2.60 -33.91 0.09
N PRO A 200 3.09 -34.31 1.29
CA PRO A 200 2.47 -33.89 2.55
C PRO A 200 2.60 -32.38 2.82
N ILE A 201 3.72 -31.76 2.41
CA ILE A 201 3.95 -30.32 2.56
C ILE A 201 3.02 -29.53 1.64
N ALA A 202 2.92 -29.92 0.38
CA ALA A 202 2.02 -29.30 -0.60
C ALA A 202 0.55 -29.41 -0.18
N LYS A 203 0.14 -30.56 0.38
CA LYS A 203 -1.23 -30.74 0.92
C LYS A 203 -1.50 -29.78 2.08
N ARG A 204 -0.58 -29.65 3.04
CA ARG A 204 -0.72 -28.71 4.17
C ARG A 204 -0.79 -27.26 3.69
N MET A 205 0.09 -26.86 2.76
CA MET A 205 0.09 -25.52 2.18
C MET A 205 -1.23 -25.21 1.48
N ARG A 206 -1.80 -26.17 0.73
CA ARG A 206 -3.10 -26.02 0.08
C ARG A 206 -4.23 -25.83 1.08
N ILE A 207 -4.32 -26.66 2.11
CA ILE A 207 -5.37 -26.56 3.13
C ILE A 207 -5.26 -25.24 3.89
N MET A 208 -4.05 -24.83 4.29
CA MET A 208 -3.83 -23.56 4.98
C MET A 208 -4.16 -22.37 4.10
N GLY A 209 -3.79 -22.42 2.81
CA GLY A 209 -4.15 -21.39 1.83
C GLY A 209 -5.65 -21.24 1.69
N GLN A 210 -6.40 -22.35 1.61
CA GLN A 210 -7.86 -22.34 1.58
C GLN A 210 -8.47 -21.81 2.88
N LEU A 211 -7.94 -22.22 4.04
CA LEU A 211 -8.43 -21.77 5.34
C LEU A 211 -8.22 -20.26 5.53
N LEU A 212 -7.07 -19.74 5.11
CA LEU A 212 -6.77 -18.31 5.11
C LEU A 212 -7.69 -17.54 4.17
N ALA A 213 -7.86 -18.06 2.94
CA ALA A 213 -8.81 -17.55 1.96
C ALA A 213 -10.25 -17.42 2.52
N PHE A 214 -10.77 -18.49 3.12
CA PHE A 214 -12.09 -18.49 3.75
C PHE A 214 -12.14 -17.54 4.96
N SER A 215 -11.08 -17.48 5.76
CA SER A 215 -11.00 -16.55 6.89
C SER A 215 -11.05 -15.09 6.43
N THR A 216 -10.31 -14.73 5.37
CA THR A 216 -10.34 -13.39 4.79
C THR A 216 -11.74 -13.03 4.29
N LEU A 217 -12.43 -13.95 3.62
CA LEU A 217 -13.83 -13.74 3.20
C LEU A 217 -14.75 -13.55 4.40
N GLY A 218 -14.56 -14.32 5.49
CA GLY A 218 -15.30 -14.15 6.74
C GLY A 218 -15.08 -12.78 7.40
N ILE A 219 -13.84 -12.30 7.45
CA ILE A 219 -13.50 -10.96 7.96
C ILE A 219 -14.15 -9.88 7.09
N MET A 220 -14.05 -10.01 5.77
CA MET A 220 -14.67 -9.06 4.83
C MET A 220 -16.19 -9.05 4.98
N PHE A 221 -16.81 -10.22 5.13
CA PHE A 221 -18.25 -10.33 5.39
C PHE A 221 -18.63 -9.64 6.70
N LEU A 222 -17.86 -9.83 7.77
CA LEU A 222 -18.09 -9.17 9.05
C LEU A 222 -17.98 -7.64 8.96
N MET A 223 -17.06 -7.13 8.14
CA MET A 223 -16.90 -5.70 7.86
C MET A 223 -18.06 -5.09 7.08
N VAL A 224 -18.74 -5.89 6.23
CA VAL A 224 -19.87 -5.45 5.42
C VAL A 224 -21.19 -5.59 6.17
N TRP A 225 -21.39 -6.73 6.85
CA TRP A 225 -22.65 -7.06 7.51
C TRP A 225 -22.84 -6.28 8.82
N LYS A 226 -21.77 -5.84 9.48
CA LYS A 226 -21.78 -5.04 10.73
C LYS A 226 -22.91 -5.45 11.69
N PRO A 227 -22.90 -6.67 12.24
CA PRO A 227 -23.97 -7.09 13.13
C PRO A 227 -24.02 -6.15 14.35
N GLY A 228 -25.10 -5.37 14.48
CA GLY A 228 -25.30 -4.44 15.57
C GLY A 228 -25.20 -2.94 15.23
N VAL A 229 -25.27 -2.56 13.95
CA VAL A 229 -25.77 -1.22 13.54
C VAL A 229 -27.24 -1.29 13.15
#